data_AF-A0A3B9KU43-F1
#
_entry.id   AF-A0A3B9KU43-F1
#
_cell.length_a   1.000
_cell.length_b   1.000
_cell.length_c   1.000
_cell.angle_alpha   90.00
_cell.angle_beta   90.00
_cell.angle_gamma   90.00
#
_symmetry.space_group_name_H-M   'P 1'
#
loop_
_entity.id
_entity.type
_entity.pdbx_description
1 polymer ?
#
loop_
_entity_poly.entity_id
_entity_poly.type
_entity_poly.pdbx_seq_one_letter_code
_entity_poly.pdbx_strand_id
1 'polypeptide(L)'
;MRIAVVGGGAAGMAAAYAAATNGAEVTLFERNEKLGKKLFISGKGRCNLTNDSEIEGHVSNVVRNPRFLYSAYHALSPYDL
;
A
#
# COMPACT_ATOMS: atom_id res chain seq x y z
N MET A 1 8.64 19.61 -6.17
CA MET A 1 8.72 18.50 -7.15
C MET A 1 7.30 18.09 -7.53
N ARG A 2 7.04 17.72 -8.79
CA ARG A 2 5.73 17.23 -9.24
C ARG A 2 5.79 15.74 -9.51
N ILE A 3 4.84 14.97 -8.97
CA ILE A 3 4.81 13.50 -9.09
C ILE A 3 3.43 13.06 -9.58
N ALA A 4 3.42 12.24 -10.63
CA ALA A 4 2.23 11.54 -11.09
C ALA A 4 2.23 10.10 -10.58
N VAL A 5 1.15 9.67 -9.93
CA VAL A 5 0.94 8.29 -9.51
C VAL A 5 -0.18 7.69 -10.35
N VAL A 6 0.06 6.54 -10.98
CA VAL A 6 -0.91 5.88 -11.85
C VAL A 6 -1.43 4.61 -11.20
N GLY A 7 -2.73 4.60 -10.88
CA GLY A 7 -3.44 3.51 -10.20
C GLY A 7 -3.81 3.88 -8.76
N GLY A 8 -5.10 4.04 -8.49
CA GLY A 8 -5.69 4.36 -7.19
C GLY A 8 -5.96 3.14 -6.31
N GLY A 9 -5.14 2.09 -6.41
CA GLY A 9 -5.17 0.94 -5.50
C GLY A 9 -4.44 1.23 -4.18
N ALA A 10 -4.33 0.23 -3.30
CA ALA A 10 -3.65 0.37 -2.00
C ALA A 10 -2.22 0.94 -2.15
N ALA A 11 -1.41 0.35 -3.02
CA ALA A 11 -0.03 0.78 -3.25
C ALA A 11 0.07 2.21 -3.80
N GLY A 12 -0.79 2.59 -4.76
CA GLY A 12 -0.75 3.93 -5.35
C GLY A 12 -1.25 5.01 -4.41
N MET A 13 -2.28 4.74 -3.61
CA MET A 13 -2.73 5.67 -2.57
C MET A 13 -1.64 5.87 -1.50
N ALA A 14 -0.99 4.79 -1.05
CA ALA A 14 0.12 4.87 -0.10
C ALA A 14 1.32 5.66 -0.68
N ALA A 15 1.69 5.41 -1.93
CA ALA A 15 2.76 6.13 -2.61
C ALA A 15 2.44 7.62 -2.80
N ALA A 16 1.20 7.95 -3.19
CA ALA A 16 0.76 9.33 -3.33
C ALA A 16 0.78 10.08 -1.99
N TYR A 17 0.31 9.43 -0.92
CA TYR A 17 0.37 9.97 0.44
C TYR A 17 1.82 10.23 0.87
N ALA A 18 2.69 9.21 0.78
CA ALA A 18 4.10 9.34 1.17
C ALA A 18 4.84 10.43 0.39
N ALA A 19 4.57 10.56 -0.92
CA ALA A 19 5.15 11.63 -1.72
C ALA A 19 4.65 13.03 -1.30
N ALA A 20 3.35 13.17 -1.05
CA ALA A 20 2.74 14.44 -0.64
C ALA A 20 3.22 14.88 0.74
N THR A 21 3.35 13.95 1.70
CA THR A 21 3.88 14.26 3.04
C THR A 21 5.35 14.68 3.02
N ASN A 22 6.09 14.27 1.98
CA ASN A 22 7.46 14.73 1.72
C ASN A 22 7.53 16.00 0.86
N GLY A 23 6.43 16.74 0.71
CA GLY A 23 6.39 18.07 0.08
C GLY A 23 6.29 18.06 -1.45
N ALA A 24 5.97 16.93 -2.07
CA ALA A 24 5.69 16.89 -3.50
C ALA A 24 4.26 17.36 -3.82
N GLU A 25 4.10 18.03 -4.96
CA GLU A 25 2.80 18.24 -5.59
C GLU A 25 2.42 16.96 -6.34
N VAL A 26 1.42 16.23 -5.85
CA VAL A 26 1.07 14.89 -6.35
C VAL A 26 -0.26 14.91 -7.10
N THR A 27 -0.30 14.27 -8.27
CA THR A 27 -1.55 13.94 -8.97
C THR A 27 -1.70 12.42 -9.04
N LEU A 28 -2.78 11.89 -8.45
CA LEU A 28 -3.13 10.48 -8.49
C LEU A 28 -4.19 10.23 -9.57
N PHE A 29 -3.88 9.34 -10.51
CA PHE A 29 -4.78 8.93 -11.58
C PHE A 29 -5.37 7.55 -11.28
N GLU A 30 -6.69 7.41 -11.44
CA GLU A 30 -7.41 6.13 -11.36
C GLU A 30 -8.36 6.03 -12.54
N ARG A 31 -8.45 4.83 -13.13
CA ARG A 31 -9.32 4.56 -14.28
C ARG A 31 -10.78 4.39 -13.86
N ASN A 32 -11.00 3.83 -12.68
CA ASN A 32 -12.32 3.60 -12.13
C ASN A 32 -12.93 4.89 -11.57
N GLU A 33 -14.24 4.88 -11.38
CA GLU A 33 -15.01 5.97 -10.78
C GLU A 33 -14.73 6.18 -9.29
N LYS A 34 -14.09 5.19 -8.65
CA LYS A 34 -13.70 5.21 -7.23
C LYS A 34 -12.32 4.61 -7.04
N LEU A 35 -11.55 5.19 -6.13
CA LEU A 35 -10.30 4.63 -5.63
C LEU A 35 -10.56 3.29 -4.91
N GLY A 36 -9.56 2.43 -4.89
CA GLY A 36 -9.56 1.25 -4.04
C GLY A 36 -10.64 0.22 -4.36
N LYS A 37 -11.23 0.20 -5.56
CA LYS A 37 -12.31 -0.76 -5.91
C LYS A 37 -12.02 -2.21 -5.52
N LYS A 38 -10.79 -2.68 -5.78
CA LYS A 38 -10.36 -4.03 -5.39
C LYS A 38 -10.09 -4.17 -3.89
N LEU A 39 -9.57 -3.10 -3.26
CA LEU A 39 -9.35 -3.06 -1.82
C LEU A 39 -10.67 -3.11 -1.05
N PHE A 40 -11.69 -2.40 -1.54
CA PHE A 40 -13.04 -2.35 -0.97
C PHE A 40 -13.67 -3.74 -0.83
N ILE A 41 -13.53 -4.61 -1.85
CA ILE A 41 -14.10 -5.96 -1.81
C ILE A 41 -13.24 -6.96 -1.00
N SER A 42 -12.03 -6.58 -0.56
CA SER A 42 -11.19 -7.45 0.26
C SER A 42 -11.84 -7.75 1.62
N GLY A 43 -11.50 -8.89 2.23
CA GLY A 43 -12.08 -9.29 3.51
C GLY A 43 -13.60 -9.50 3.49
N LYS A 44 -14.17 -9.80 2.31
CA LYS A 44 -15.63 -9.88 2.05
C LYS A 44 -16.32 -8.53 2.24
N GLY A 45 -15.74 -7.46 1.70
CA GLY A 45 -16.30 -6.10 1.80
C GLY A 45 -15.95 -5.36 3.10
N ARG A 46 -15.18 -5.98 4.00
CA ARG A 46 -14.76 -5.38 5.28
C ARG A 46 -13.42 -4.66 5.21
N CYS A 47 -12.76 -4.71 4.06
CA CYS A 47 -11.40 -4.21 3.85
C CYS A 47 -10.39 -4.91 4.78
N ASN A 48 -9.84 -6.05 4.33
CA ASN A 48 -8.73 -6.68 5.06
C ASN A 48 -7.44 -5.88 4.82
N LEU A 49 -7.24 -4.83 5.62
CA LEU A 49 -6.26 -3.78 5.36
C LEU A 49 -4.81 -4.24 5.60
N THR A 50 -4.56 -4.93 6.71
CA THR A 50 -3.24 -5.42 7.11
C THR A 50 -3.36 -6.67 7.98
N ASN A 51 -2.23 -7.21 8.43
CA ASN A 51 -2.13 -8.28 9.40
C ASN A 51 -1.18 -7.83 10.53
N ASP A 52 -1.44 -8.21 11.77
CA ASP A 52 -0.71 -7.77 12.97
C ASP A 52 0.37 -8.75 13.43
N SER A 53 0.70 -9.74 12.62
CA SER A 53 1.80 -10.66 12.89
C SER A 53 3.16 -9.96 12.93
N GLU A 54 4.15 -10.59 13.54
CA GLU A 54 5.54 -10.13 13.44
C GLU A 54 6.06 -10.20 11.98
N ILE A 55 7.16 -9.49 11.69
CA ILE A 55 7.76 -9.43 10.35
C ILE A 55 8.03 -10.83 9.78
N GLU A 56 8.52 -11.76 10.59
CA GLU A 56 8.74 -13.15 10.17
C GLU A 56 7.43 -13.87 9.81
N GLY A 57 6.34 -13.55 10.51
CA GLY A 57 4.99 -13.99 10.15
C GLY A 57 4.55 -13.47 8.79
N HIS A 58 4.85 -12.22 8.46
CA HIS A 58 4.57 -11.68 7.13
C HIS A 58 5.42 -12.35 6.03
N VAL A 59 6.74 -12.36 6.22
CA VAL A 59 7.71 -12.85 5.22
C VAL A 59 7.45 -14.33 4.90
N SER A 60 7.13 -15.16 5.90
CA SER A 60 6.80 -16.58 5.70
C SER A 60 5.52 -16.80 4.88
N ASN A 61 4.59 -15.85 4.86
CA ASN A 61 3.35 -15.91 4.09
C ASN A 61 3.44 -15.26 2.69
N VAL A 62 4.61 -14.73 2.31
CA VAL A 62 4.84 -14.15 0.98
C VAL A 62 5.28 -15.24 0.01
N VAL A 63 4.40 -15.59 -0.93
CA VAL A 63 4.58 -16.71 -1.87
C VAL A 63 5.75 -16.53 -2.84
N ARG A 64 6.13 -15.29 -3.18
CA ARG A 64 7.19 -15.00 -4.17
C ARG A 64 8.15 -13.94 -3.65
N ASN A 65 9.44 -14.23 -3.77
CA ASN A 65 10.53 -13.33 -3.36
C ASN A 65 10.34 -12.73 -1.95
N PRO A 66 10.09 -13.54 -0.91
CA PRO A 66 9.80 -13.03 0.44
C PRO A 66 10.92 -12.14 0.98
N ARG A 67 12.18 -12.48 0.67
CA ARG A 67 13.35 -11.71 1.11
C ARG A 67 13.43 -10.30 0.52
N PHE A 68 12.79 -10.04 -0.62
CA PHE A 68 12.77 -8.71 -1.23
C PHE A 68 12.04 -7.69 -0.35
N LEU A 69 11.06 -8.14 0.45
CA LEU A 69 10.21 -7.25 1.24
C LEU A 69 10.77 -6.88 2.61
N TYR A 70 11.91 -7.46 3.05
CA TYR A 70 12.48 -7.17 4.39
C TYR A 70 12.66 -5.67 4.63
N SER A 71 13.29 -4.96 3.70
CA SER A 71 13.51 -3.52 3.85
C SER A 71 12.19 -2.74 3.88
N ALA A 72 11.17 -3.18 3.16
CA ALA A 72 9.87 -2.52 3.12
C ALA A 72 9.11 -2.73 4.45
N TYR A 73 9.11 -3.95 5.00
CA TYR A 73 8.49 -4.26 6.29
C TYR A 73 9.12 -3.51 7.47
N HIS A 74 10.42 -3.22 7.41
CA HIS A 74 11.08 -2.38 8.42
C HIS A 74 10.79 -0.89 8.26
N ALA A 75 10.47 -0.42 7.06
CA ALA A 75 10.16 0.99 6.80
C ALA A 75 8.69 1.34 7.03
N LEU A 76 7.79 0.35 6.91
CA LEU A 76 6.36 0.51 7.11
C LEU A 76 5.78 -0.75 7.77
N SER A 77 5.60 -0.69 9.08
CA SER A 77 4.97 -1.73 9.87
C SER A 77 3.44 -1.63 9.83
N PRO A 78 2.70 -2.66 10.26
CA PRO A 78 1.25 -2.60 10.40
C PRO A 78 0.75 -1.49 11.33
N TYR A 79 1.60 -0.98 12.24
CA TYR A 79 1.26 0.10 13.17
C TYR A 79 1.48 1.51 12.60
N ASP A 80 2.11 1.61 11.42
CA ASP A 80 2.35 2.87 10.71
C ASP A 80 1.21 3.21 9.72
N LEU A 81 0.24 2.30 9.56
CA LEU A 81 -0.96 2.45 8.72
C LEU A 81 -2.11 3.13 9.46
#